data_AF-A0A1X7TMF8-F1
#
_entry.id   AF-A0A1X7TMF8-F1
#
_cell.length_a   1.000
_cell.length_b   1.000
_cell.length_c   1.000
_cell.angle_alpha   90.00
_cell.angle_beta   90.00
_cell.angle_gamma   90.00
#
_symmetry.space_group_name_H-M   'P 1'
#
loop_
_entity.id
_entity.type
_entity.pdbx_description
1 polymer ?
#
loop_
_entity_poly.entity_id
_entity_poly.type
_entity_poly.pdbx_seq_one_letter_code
_entity_poly.pdbx_strand_id
1 'polypeptide(L)'
;MAVNQEECWTENSIKLLEKEVLESDDKFTWSAYHASLQSSSAMIPALNQLLPLFYEKAATAAMIKHGMDVIRKTIEYLNPGQTPIVTFNAPLFTLAKQIQ
;
A
#
# COMPACT_ATOMS: atom_id res chain seq x y z
N MET A 1 19.98 -6.93 -11.35
CA MET A 1 18.98 -5.93 -11.80
C MET A 1 18.70 -4.90 -10.71
N ALA A 2 18.39 -5.28 -9.46
CA ALA A 2 18.30 -4.34 -8.34
C ALA A 2 19.66 -3.76 -7.89
N VAL A 3 20.72 -4.58 -7.84
CA VAL A 3 22.07 -4.14 -7.43
C VAL A 3 22.58 -2.97 -8.28
N ASN A 4 22.43 -3.06 -9.60
CA ASN A 4 22.85 -2.00 -10.52
C ASN A 4 22.10 -0.67 -10.30
N GLN A 5 20.83 -0.71 -9.85
CA GLN A 5 20.08 0.52 -9.55
C GLN A 5 20.60 1.21 -8.29
N GLU A 6 20.98 0.43 -7.27
CA GLU A 6 21.59 0.96 -6.05
C GLU A 6 23.00 1.52 -6.30
N GLU A 7 23.77 0.92 -7.21
CA GLU A 7 25.05 1.47 -7.68
C GLU A 7 24.85 2.85 -8.33
N CYS A 8 23.87 2.99 -9.22
CA CYS A 8 23.55 4.28 -9.85
C CYS A 8 23.08 5.35 -8.83
N TRP A 9 22.31 4.97 -7.82
CA TRP A 9 21.94 5.86 -6.71
C TRP A 9 23.17 6.33 -5.93
N THR A 10 24.08 5.40 -5.62
CA THR A 10 25.30 5.69 -4.85
C THR A 10 26.20 6.67 -5.61
N GLU A 11 26.39 6.47 -6.91
CA GLU A 11 27.15 7.39 -7.77
C GLU A 11 26.50 8.78 -7.84
N ASN A 12 25.18 8.85 -7.95
CA ASN A 12 24.45 10.12 -7.93
C ASN A 12 24.62 10.85 -6.59
N SER A 13 24.55 10.11 -5.48
CA SER A 13 24.70 10.67 -4.13
C SER A 13 26.09 11.25 -3.90
N ILE A 14 27.13 10.55 -4.34
CA ILE A 14 28.52 11.02 -4.23
C ILE A 14 28.70 12.34 -5.00
N LYS A 15 28.20 12.41 -6.23
CA LYS A 15 28.26 13.65 -7.05
C LYS A 15 27.55 14.82 -6.38
N LEU A 16 26.41 14.59 -5.71
CA LEU A 16 25.68 15.63 -5.00
C LEU A 16 26.37 16.05 -3.70
N LEU A 17 27.07 15.14 -3.01
CA LEU A 17 27.86 15.44 -1.82
C LEU A 17 29.08 16.33 -2.13
N GLU A 18 29.62 16.23 -3.34
CA GLU A 18 30.73 17.07 -3.81
C GLU A 18 30.28 18.50 -4.20
N LYS A 19 28.97 18.76 -4.33
CA LYS A 19 28.45 20.10 -4.63
C LYS A 19 28.43 20.96 -3.36
N GLU A 20 28.91 22.21 -3.47
CA GLU A 20 28.84 23.19 -2.37
C GLU A 20 27.40 23.72 -2.15
N VAL A 21 26.59 23.76 -3.21
CA VAL A 21 25.20 24.25 -3.16
C VAL A 21 24.30 23.29 -3.93
N LEU A 22 23.18 22.93 -3.32
CA LEU A 22 22.12 22.12 -3.94
C LEU A 22 21.14 23.01 -4.69
N GLU A 23 20.77 22.60 -5.90
CA GLU A 23 19.74 23.23 -6.71
C GLU A 23 18.37 22.61 -6.40
N SER A 24 17.29 23.34 -6.74
CA SER A 24 15.92 22.87 -6.47
C SER A 24 15.56 21.56 -7.19
N ASP A 25 16.25 21.25 -8.29
CA ASP A 25 16.03 20.01 -9.04
C ASP A 25 16.90 18.84 -8.57
N ASP A 26 17.87 19.07 -7.67
CA ASP A 26 18.74 18.01 -7.18
C ASP A 26 17.96 16.99 -6.33
N LYS A 27 18.04 15.72 -6.71
CA LYS A 27 17.36 14.60 -6.03
C LYS A 27 18.31 13.96 -5.02
N PHE A 28 18.47 14.61 -3.87
CA PHE A 28 19.45 14.22 -2.84
C PHE A 28 18.98 13.10 -1.89
N THR A 29 17.71 12.70 -1.93
CA THR A 29 17.19 11.57 -1.17
C THR A 29 16.94 10.37 -2.07
N TRP A 30 17.10 9.16 -1.50
CA TRP A 30 16.85 7.90 -2.21
C TRP A 30 15.45 7.91 -2.84
N SER A 31 14.43 8.29 -2.08
CA SER A 31 13.05 8.34 -2.57
C SER A 31 12.86 9.35 -3.70
N ALA A 32 13.47 10.54 -3.64
CA ALA A 32 13.35 11.54 -4.70
C ALA A 32 14.04 11.10 -5.99
N TYR A 33 15.20 10.43 -5.89
CA TYR A 33 15.93 9.88 -7.04
C TYR A 33 15.16 8.74 -7.70
N HIS A 34 14.67 7.78 -6.91
CA HIS A 34 13.90 6.67 -7.49
C HIS A 34 12.55 7.13 -8.02
N ALA A 35 11.92 8.15 -7.43
CA ALA A 35 10.70 8.74 -7.96
C ALA A 35 10.92 9.46 -9.29
N SER A 36 12.07 10.13 -9.51
CA SER A 36 12.35 10.80 -10.79
C SER A 36 12.63 9.81 -11.93
N LEU A 37 13.10 8.61 -11.62
CA LEU A 37 13.30 7.53 -12.59
C LEU A 37 11.99 6.79 -12.95
N GLN A 38 10.93 6.96 -12.17
CA GLN A 38 9.64 6.37 -12.49
C GLN A 38 8.96 7.15 -13.61
N SER A 39 8.61 6.47 -14.70
CA SER A 39 7.78 7.07 -15.75
C SER A 39 6.42 7.47 -15.16
N SER A 40 6.00 8.72 -15.40
CA SER A 40 4.67 9.26 -15.02
C SER A 40 3.48 8.37 -15.46
N SER A 41 3.70 7.42 -16.37
CA SER A 41 2.71 6.54 -16.97
C SER A 41 2.28 5.34 -16.09
N ALA A 42 2.88 5.14 -14.91
CA ALA A 42 2.61 3.95 -14.08
C ALA A 42 1.95 4.28 -12.73
N MET A 43 1.33 5.45 -12.58
CA MET A 43 0.45 5.68 -11.45
C MET A 43 -0.84 4.88 -11.68
N ILE A 44 -0.77 3.56 -11.48
CA ILE A 44 -1.97 2.75 -11.29
C ILE A 44 -2.59 3.32 -10.02
N PRO A 45 -3.75 4.00 -10.09
CA PRO A 45 -4.39 4.45 -8.87
C PRO A 45 -4.65 3.19 -8.05
N ALA A 46 -4.09 3.15 -6.86
CA ALA A 46 -4.47 2.12 -5.92
C ALA A 46 -5.97 2.31 -5.68
N LEU A 47 -6.81 1.44 -6.27
CA LEU A 47 -8.25 1.39 -6.06
C LEU A 47 -8.52 0.85 -4.65
N ASN A 48 -7.96 1.53 -3.66
CA ASN A 48 -8.11 1.22 -2.26
C ASN A 48 -9.33 2.00 -1.79
N GLN A 49 -10.53 1.45 -2.03
CA GLN A 49 -11.73 1.98 -1.39
C GLN A 49 -11.85 1.36 0.00
N LEU A 50 -11.78 2.22 1.02
CA LEU A 50 -12.17 1.83 2.37
C LEU A 50 -13.70 1.73 2.38
N LEU A 51 -14.22 0.52 2.52
CA LEU A 51 -15.65 0.28 2.68
C LEU A 51 -16.00 0.47 4.16
N PRO A 52 -16.72 1.53 4.57
CA PRO A 52 -17.16 1.68 5.95
C PRO A 52 -18.25 0.63 6.23
N LEU A 53 -17.83 -0.53 6.76
CA LEU A 53 -18.72 -1.67 7.01
C LEU A 53 -19.62 -1.46 8.23
N PHE A 54 -19.14 -0.73 9.24
CA PHE A 54 -19.86 -0.51 10.48
C PHE A 54 -19.62 0.91 10.99
N TYR A 55 -20.68 1.57 11.43
CA TYR A 55 -20.58 2.80 12.23
C TYR A 55 -20.19 2.51 13.68
N GLU A 56 -20.50 1.30 14.15
CA GLU A 56 -20.25 0.85 15.53
C GLU A 56 -19.06 -0.10 15.59
N LYS A 57 -18.51 -0.28 16.80
CA LYS A 57 -17.39 -1.21 17.02
C LYS A 57 -17.83 -2.65 16.73
N ALA A 58 -17.29 -3.25 15.68
CA ALA A 58 -17.49 -4.66 15.36
C ALA A 58 -16.72 -5.58 16.32
N ALA A 59 -17.23 -5.72 17.55
CA ALA A 59 -16.57 -6.47 18.63
C ALA A 59 -17.14 -7.89 18.84
N THR A 60 -18.24 -8.25 18.16
CA THR A 60 -18.88 -9.56 18.31
C THR A 60 -18.58 -10.45 17.11
N ALA A 61 -18.52 -11.76 17.34
CA ALA A 61 -18.30 -12.73 16.28
C ALA A 61 -19.38 -12.66 15.18
N ALA A 62 -20.64 -12.42 15.57
CA ALA A 62 -21.74 -12.25 14.62
C ALA A 62 -21.54 -11.04 13.69
N MET A 63 -21.10 -9.89 14.24
CA MET A 63 -20.81 -8.70 13.44
C MET A 63 -19.61 -8.92 12.52
N ILE A 64 -18.54 -9.56 13.01
CA ILE A 64 -17.36 -9.86 12.19
C ILE A 64 -17.76 -10.77 11.02
N LYS A 65 -18.53 -11.83 11.27
CA LYS A 65 -19.05 -12.71 10.21
C LYS A 65 -19.90 -11.93 9.20
N HIS A 66 -20.83 -11.10 9.68
CA HIS A 66 -21.66 -10.28 8.81
C HIS A 66 -20.81 -9.36 7.93
N GLY A 67 -19.78 -8.71 8.50
CA GLY A 67 -18.85 -7.86 7.75
C GLY A 67 -18.10 -8.62 6.67
N MET A 68 -17.60 -9.82 6.98
CA MET A 68 -16.95 -10.70 6.01
C MET A 68 -17.91 -11.11 4.87
N ASP A 69 -19.18 -11.41 5.19
CA ASP A 69 -20.20 -11.73 4.20
C ASP A 69 -20.52 -10.53 3.27
N VAL A 70 -20.56 -9.31 3.82
CA VAL A 70 -20.74 -8.08 3.03
C VAL A 70 -19.54 -7.80 2.12
N ILE A 71 -18.31 -7.93 2.64
CA ILE A 71 -17.09 -7.77 1.83
C ILE A 71 -17.09 -8.76 0.67
N ARG A 72 -17.37 -10.04 0.95
CA ARG A 72 -17.41 -11.10 -0.08
C ARG A 72 -18.39 -10.76 -1.19
N LYS A 73 -19.63 -10.37 -0.86
CA LYS A 73 -20.64 -9.96 -1.85
C LYS A 73 -20.22 -8.72 -2.64
N THR A 74 -19.59 -7.76 -1.98
CA THR A 74 -19.13 -6.53 -2.62
C THR A 74 -18.02 -6.82 -3.62
N ILE A 75 -17.04 -7.66 -3.25
CA ILE A 75 -15.96 -8.08 -4.15
C ILE A 75 -16.49 -8.97 -5.28
N GLU A 76 -17.43 -9.86 -5.01
CA GLU A 76 -18.08 -10.67 -6.06
C GLU A 76 -18.78 -9.79 -7.11
N TYR A 77 -19.36 -8.67 -6.70
CA TYR A 77 -19.98 -7.69 -7.60
C TYR A 77 -18.96 -6.81 -8.34
N LEU A 78 -17.99 -6.22 -7.60
CA LEU A 78 -17.03 -5.28 -8.17
C LEU A 78 -15.91 -5.96 -8.97
N ASN A 79 -15.41 -7.09 -8.47
CA ASN A 79 -14.26 -7.83 -9.00
C ASN A 79 -14.54 -9.34 -9.00
N PRO A 80 -15.40 -9.85 -9.90
CA PRO A 80 -15.72 -11.27 -9.97
C PRO A 80 -14.47 -12.15 -10.08
N GLY A 81 -14.39 -13.21 -9.28
CA GLY A 81 -13.26 -14.15 -9.26
C GLY A 81 -12.06 -13.73 -8.41
N GLN A 82 -12.06 -12.53 -7.84
CA GLN A 82 -11.02 -12.10 -6.91
C GLN A 82 -11.34 -12.55 -5.47
N THR A 83 -10.32 -13.06 -4.76
CA THR A 83 -10.46 -13.37 -3.33
C THR A 83 -10.46 -12.09 -2.50
N PRO A 84 -11.49 -11.82 -1.68
CA PRO A 84 -11.52 -10.66 -0.80
C PRO A 84 -10.42 -10.75 0.27
N ILE A 85 -9.70 -9.64 0.49
CA ILE A 85 -8.69 -9.51 1.54
C ILE A 85 -9.18 -8.45 2.53
N VAL A 86 -9.16 -8.78 3.82
CA VAL A 86 -9.55 -7.88 4.92
C VAL A 86 -8.47 -7.90 6.00
N THR A 87 -8.15 -6.73 6.56
CA THR A 87 -7.19 -6.58 7.65
C THR A 87 -7.92 -6.26 8.94
N PHE A 88 -7.44 -6.84 10.05
CA PHE A 88 -7.96 -6.62 11.39
C PHE A 88 -6.80 -6.26 12.32
N ASN A 89 -7.09 -5.50 13.39
CA ASN A 89 -6.14 -5.37 14.49
C ASN A 89 -6.05 -6.70 15.27
N ALA A 90 -4.96 -6.91 16.02
CA ALA A 90 -4.65 -8.21 16.62
C ALA A 90 -5.81 -8.88 17.41
N PRO A 91 -6.58 -8.17 18.28
CA PRO A 91 -7.69 -8.80 18.99
C PRO A 91 -8.85 -9.22 18.07
N LEU A 92 -9.21 -8.39 17.09
CA LEU A 92 -10.27 -8.72 16.14
C LEU A 92 -9.82 -9.80 15.15
N PHE A 93 -8.53 -9.84 14.81
CA PHE A 93 -7.97 -10.88 13.97
C PHE A 93 -8.12 -12.26 14.61
N THR A 94 -7.83 -12.37 15.91
CA THR A 94 -8.04 -13.62 16.67
C THR A 94 -9.48 -14.09 16.59
N LEU A 95 -10.45 -13.18 16.79
CA LEU A 95 -11.88 -13.51 16.67
C LEU A 95 -12.27 -13.88 15.23
N ALA A 96 -11.78 -13.13 14.24
CA ALA A 96 -12.04 -13.39 12.83
C ALA A 96 -11.52 -14.77 12.39
N LYS A 97 -10.34 -15.19 12.89
CA LYS A 97 -9.78 -16.52 12.63
C LYS A 97 -10.58 -17.68 13.22
N GLN A 98 -11.38 -17.44 14.27
CA GLN A 98 -12.30 -18.46 14.81
C GLN A 98 -13.58 -18.60 13.98
N ILE A 99 -13.91 -17.57 13.19
CA ILE A 99 -15.14 -17.51 12.39
C ILE A 99 -14.89 -17.98 10.95
N GLN A 100 -13.69 -17.71 10.41
CA GLN A 100 -13.22 -18.16 9.10
C GLN A 100 -13.10 -19.68 9.03
#